data_AF-A0A5N7MBR3-F1
#
_entry.id   AF-A0A5N7MBR3-F1
#
_cell.length_a   1.000
_cell.length_b   1.000
_cell.length_c   1.000
_cell.angle_alpha   90.00
_cell.angle_beta   90.00
_cell.angle_gamma   90.00
#
_symmetry.space_group_name_H-M   'P 1'
#
loop_
_entity.id
_entity.type
_entity.pdbx_description
1 polymer ?
#
loop_
_entity_poly.entity_id
_entity_poly.type
_entity_poly.pdbx_seq_one_letter_code
_entity_poly.pdbx_strand_id
1 'polypeptide(L)'
;MTSIIRALLVAAAVSVSATSAFAAASNMPTQYQPDPALKTENVAQLRARVSQACSITQARLQSGVGEASLSRGCDCYAGRTMRSLSADELQAYRDTGVFNDTAREKALTALDACKLPRPQI
;
A
#
# COMPACT_ATOMS: atom_id res chain seq x y z
N MET A 1 28.22 63.66 -4.38
CA MET A 1 27.71 62.73 -5.42
C MET A 1 26.39 62.17 -4.92
N THR A 2 25.33 62.61 -5.58
CA THR A 2 23.93 62.22 -5.44
C THR A 2 23.69 60.77 -5.88
N SER A 3 22.63 60.19 -5.32
CA SER A 3 21.80 59.12 -5.90
C SER A 3 22.41 57.75 -6.13
N ILE A 4 22.09 56.80 -5.22
CA ILE A 4 21.44 55.51 -5.53
C ILE A 4 20.70 55.08 -4.24
N ILE A 5 19.58 55.70 -3.84
CA ILE A 5 18.21 55.35 -4.23
C ILE A 5 17.99 53.82 -4.34
N ARG A 6 17.34 53.32 -3.28
CA ARG A 6 16.24 52.34 -3.27
C ARG A 6 16.54 50.85 -3.46
N ALA A 7 15.87 50.14 -2.55
CA ALA A 7 15.26 48.83 -2.71
C ALA A 7 16.28 47.69 -2.61
N LEU A 8 16.13 46.74 -1.69
CA LEU A 8 14.91 45.99 -1.43
C LEU A 8 14.85 45.68 0.08
N LEU A 9 13.84 46.21 0.77
CA LEU A 9 12.65 45.46 1.14
C LEU A 9 12.95 44.24 2.03
N VAL A 10 13.06 44.55 3.31
CA VAL A 10 12.56 43.74 4.43
C VAL A 10 11.18 43.21 4.05
N ALA A 11 11.08 41.91 3.78
CA ALA A 11 9.80 41.23 3.58
C ALA A 11 9.83 39.84 4.19
N ALA A 12 8.92 39.69 5.16
CA ALA A 12 8.21 38.47 5.50
C ALA A 12 9.00 37.37 6.24
N ALA A 13 8.88 37.47 7.57
CA ALA A 13 8.65 36.30 8.41
C ALA A 13 7.61 35.36 7.77
N VAL A 14 8.03 34.13 7.46
CA VAL A 14 7.14 32.98 7.28
C VAL A 14 7.70 31.85 8.13
N SER A 15 7.37 31.89 9.41
CA SER A 15 7.31 30.70 10.25
C SER A 15 6.06 29.93 9.85
N VAL A 16 6.21 28.94 8.97
CA VAL A 16 5.14 27.97 8.69
C VAL A 16 5.74 26.58 8.86
N SER A 17 5.43 26.03 10.05
CA SER A 17 5.18 24.63 10.37
C SER A 17 6.00 23.58 9.63
N ALA A 18 6.79 22.86 10.43
CA ALA A 18 7.26 21.52 10.15
C ALA A 18 6.13 20.64 9.58
N THR A 19 6.11 20.48 8.26
CA THR A 19 5.54 19.29 7.65
C THR A 19 6.50 18.17 7.98
N SER A 20 6.20 17.42 9.04
CA SER A 20 6.79 16.12 9.26
C SER A 20 6.62 15.32 7.97
N ALA A 21 7.71 15.12 7.25
CA ALA A 21 7.81 14.15 6.19
C ALA A 21 7.43 12.80 6.79
N PHE A 22 6.20 12.35 6.57
CA PHE A 22 5.89 10.93 6.65
C PHE A 22 6.56 10.28 5.44
N ALA A 23 7.88 10.08 5.55
CA ALA A 23 8.59 9.08 4.78
C ALA A 23 8.15 7.72 5.33
N ALA A 24 6.89 7.36 5.10
CA ALA A 24 6.50 5.97 5.00
C ALA A 24 7.06 5.49 3.66
N ALA A 25 8.35 5.16 3.65
CA ALA A 25 8.99 4.42 2.57
C ALA A 25 8.42 2.99 2.58
N SER A 26 7.15 2.86 2.21
CA SER A 26 6.66 1.68 1.53
C SER A 26 6.74 2.00 0.04
N ASN A 27 7.15 1.02 -0.77
CA ASN A 27 7.37 1.10 -2.23
C ASN A 27 6.09 1.44 -3.04
N MET A 28 5.27 2.39 -2.59
CA MET A 28 4.08 2.88 -3.25
C MET A 28 4.48 3.85 -4.37
N PRO A 29 4.00 3.65 -5.61
CA PRO A 29 4.12 4.66 -6.65
C PRO A 29 3.57 5.99 -6.13
N THR A 30 4.28 7.09 -6.35
CA THR A 30 3.90 8.46 -5.92
C THR A 30 2.60 8.99 -6.55
N GLN A 31 1.89 8.14 -7.30
CA GLN A 31 0.63 8.38 -8.01
C GLN A 31 -0.38 7.24 -7.78
N TYR A 32 -0.28 6.46 -6.69
CA TYR A 32 -1.32 5.49 -6.35
C TYR A 32 -2.54 6.22 -5.80
N GLN A 33 -3.54 6.44 -6.64
CA GLN A 33 -4.87 6.87 -6.22
C GLN A 33 -5.62 5.61 -5.75
N PRO A 34 -6.02 5.51 -4.47
CA PRO A 34 -6.87 4.41 -4.02
C PRO A 34 -8.13 4.38 -4.87
N ASP A 35 -8.36 3.28 -5.59
CA ASP A 35 -9.51 3.11 -6.47
C ASP A 35 -10.79 3.40 -5.66
N PRO A 36 -11.62 4.39 -6.03
CA PRO A 36 -12.82 4.73 -5.27
C PRO A 36 -13.80 3.55 -5.16
N ALA A 37 -13.66 2.53 -6.03
CA ALA A 37 -14.41 1.28 -5.93
C ALA A 37 -14.00 0.42 -4.72
N LEU A 38 -12.77 0.53 -4.20
CA LEU A 38 -12.36 -0.20 -2.99
C LEU A 38 -13.19 0.21 -1.76
N LYS A 39 -13.66 1.47 -1.71
CA LYS A 39 -14.47 1.95 -0.58
C LYS A 39 -15.84 1.28 -0.50
N THR A 40 -16.42 0.93 -1.64
CA THR A 40 -17.76 0.36 -1.74
C THR A 40 -17.76 -1.14 -2.04
N GLU A 41 -16.60 -1.73 -2.34
CA GLU A 41 -16.51 -3.14 -2.73
C GLU A 41 -16.93 -4.10 -1.62
N ASN A 42 -17.61 -5.19 -1.97
CA ASN A 42 -17.87 -6.24 -0.99
C ASN A 42 -16.56 -6.97 -0.63
N VAL A 43 -16.48 -7.54 0.58
CA VAL A 43 -15.34 -8.34 1.07
C VAL A 43 -14.98 -9.46 0.09
N ALA A 44 -15.97 -10.04 -0.59
CA ALA A 44 -15.75 -11.04 -1.63
C ALA A 44 -14.94 -10.51 -2.83
N GLN A 45 -15.18 -9.26 -3.25
CA GLN A 45 -14.44 -8.63 -4.33
C GLN A 45 -13.06 -8.17 -3.89
N LEU A 46 -12.94 -7.63 -2.67
CA LEU A 46 -11.62 -7.33 -2.07
C LEU A 46 -10.75 -8.59 -2.02
N ARG A 47 -11.34 -9.73 -1.63
CA ARG A 47 -10.63 -11.02 -1.63
C ARG A 47 -10.14 -11.38 -3.03
N ALA A 48 -10.96 -11.23 -4.06
CA ALA A 48 -10.56 -11.50 -5.45
C ALA A 48 -9.41 -10.59 -5.90
N ARG A 49 -9.45 -9.30 -5.53
CA ARG A 49 -8.34 -8.38 -5.79
C ARG A 49 -7.06 -8.79 -5.08
N VAL A 50 -7.15 -9.17 -3.81
CA VAL A 50 -6.00 -9.63 -3.03
C VAL A 50 -5.43 -10.93 -3.60
N SER A 51 -6.26 -11.86 -4.07
CA SER A 51 -5.76 -13.10 -4.70
C SER A 51 -5.08 -12.83 -6.04
N GLN A 52 -5.64 -11.93 -6.85
CA GLN A 52 -5.03 -11.52 -8.12
C GLN A 52 -3.71 -10.73 -7.92
N ALA A 53 -3.67 -9.83 -6.95
CA ALA A 53 -2.44 -9.12 -6.60
C ALA A 53 -1.35 -10.11 -6.14
N CYS A 54 -1.74 -11.10 -5.33
CA CYS A 54 -0.84 -12.18 -4.93
C CYS A 54 -0.31 -12.96 -6.14
N SER A 55 -1.16 -13.36 -7.10
CA SER A 55 -0.70 -14.17 -8.24
C SER A 55 0.30 -13.40 -9.10
N ILE A 56 0.05 -12.11 -9.33
CA ILE A 56 0.97 -11.23 -10.08
C ILE A 56 2.31 -11.09 -9.35
N THR A 57 2.29 -10.81 -8.04
CA THR A 57 3.52 -10.68 -7.25
C THR A 57 4.29 -12.00 -7.21
N GLN A 58 3.60 -13.12 -7.01
CA GLN A 58 4.23 -14.43 -6.95
C GLN A 58 4.79 -14.88 -8.30
N ALA A 59 4.11 -14.61 -9.40
CA ALA A 59 4.62 -14.86 -10.74
C ALA A 59 5.90 -14.07 -11.03
N ARG A 60 5.96 -12.81 -10.54
CA ARG A 60 7.17 -11.98 -10.62
C ARG A 60 8.33 -12.50 -9.75
N LEU A 61 8.02 -13.03 -8.57
CA LEU A 61 9.04 -13.58 -7.65
C LEU A 61 9.61 -14.91 -8.13
N GLN A 62 8.79 -15.76 -8.75
CA GLN A 62 9.13 -17.13 -9.09
C GLN A 62 9.34 -17.32 -10.60
N SER A 63 9.99 -16.36 -11.27
CA SER A 63 10.32 -16.34 -12.71
C SER A 63 10.16 -17.70 -13.41
N GLY A 64 9.03 -17.91 -14.09
CA GLY A 64 8.71 -19.17 -14.78
C GLY A 64 7.51 -19.95 -14.23
N VAL A 65 6.97 -19.57 -13.07
CA VAL A 65 5.72 -20.14 -12.53
C VAL A 65 4.50 -19.42 -13.13
N GLY A 66 3.64 -20.16 -13.83
CA GLY A 66 2.41 -19.61 -14.43
C GLY A 66 1.37 -19.22 -13.38
N GLU A 67 0.69 -18.09 -13.56
CA GLU A 67 -0.30 -17.55 -12.61
C GLU A 67 -1.39 -18.55 -12.22
N ALA A 68 -1.80 -19.43 -13.14
CA ALA A 68 -2.78 -20.48 -12.89
C ALA A 68 -2.34 -21.47 -11.79
N SER A 69 -1.04 -21.78 -11.71
CA SER A 69 -0.50 -22.65 -10.66
C SER A 69 -0.44 -21.98 -9.29
N LEU A 70 -0.46 -20.64 -9.26
CA LEU A 70 -0.43 -19.82 -8.05
C LEU A 70 -1.84 -19.51 -7.52
N SER A 71 -2.88 -19.59 -8.36
CA SER A 71 -4.26 -19.29 -7.99
C SER A 71 -4.68 -19.96 -6.69
N ARG A 72 -4.47 -21.28 -6.54
CA ARG A 72 -4.87 -22.00 -5.32
C ARG A 72 -4.17 -21.49 -4.06
N GLY A 73 -2.86 -21.20 -4.15
CA GLY A 73 -2.09 -20.64 -3.03
C GLY A 73 -2.52 -19.22 -2.70
N CYS A 74 -2.73 -18.40 -3.72
CA CYS A 74 -3.15 -17.01 -3.58
C CYS A 74 -4.61 -16.88 -3.10
N ASP A 75 -5.48 -17.82 -3.45
CA ASP A 75 -6.83 -17.91 -2.89
C ASP A 75 -6.82 -18.32 -1.42
N CYS A 76 -5.93 -19.24 -1.03
CA CYS A 76 -5.67 -19.55 0.38
C CYS A 76 -5.23 -18.30 1.15
N TYR A 77 -4.24 -17.58 0.61
CA TYR A 77 -3.69 -16.37 1.19
C TYR A 77 -4.77 -15.31 1.36
N ALA A 78 -5.46 -14.94 0.27
CA ALA A 78 -6.50 -13.92 0.31
C ALA A 78 -7.61 -14.29 1.30
N GLY A 79 -8.00 -15.57 1.36
CA GLY A 79 -9.00 -16.01 2.32
C GLY A 79 -8.56 -15.93 3.77
N ARG A 80 -7.32 -16.30 4.06
CA ARG A 80 -6.80 -16.28 5.43
C ARG A 80 -6.54 -14.85 5.89
N THR A 81 -5.94 -14.01 5.03
CA THR A 81 -5.71 -12.59 5.31
C THR A 81 -7.03 -11.87 5.55
N MET A 82 -7.99 -11.93 4.62
CA MET A 82 -9.25 -11.19 4.77
C MET A 82 -10.08 -11.61 6.00
N ARG A 83 -9.92 -12.85 6.49
CA ARG A 83 -10.57 -13.33 7.73
C ARG A 83 -9.84 -12.92 9.01
N SER A 84 -8.55 -12.60 8.94
CA SER A 84 -7.76 -12.19 10.11
C SER A 84 -7.73 -10.67 10.32
N LEU A 85 -8.15 -9.91 9.31
CA LEU A 85 -8.31 -8.45 9.42
C LEU A 85 -9.47 -8.09 10.35
N SER A 86 -9.21 -7.13 11.21
CA SER A 86 -10.23 -6.40 11.95
C SER A 86 -10.99 -5.42 11.05
N ALA A 87 -12.11 -4.89 11.54
CA ALA A 87 -12.87 -3.88 10.82
C ALA A 87 -12.03 -2.63 10.50
N ASP A 88 -11.19 -2.18 11.44
CA ASP A 88 -10.34 -1.01 11.28
C ASP A 88 -9.23 -1.24 10.23
N GLU A 89 -8.61 -2.42 10.24
CA GLU A 89 -7.60 -2.79 9.25
C GLU A 89 -8.19 -2.96 7.85
N LEU A 90 -9.41 -3.50 7.77
CA LEU A 90 -10.14 -3.60 6.50
C LEU A 90 -10.50 -2.21 5.98
N GLN A 91 -10.93 -1.29 6.85
CA GLN A 91 -11.25 0.08 6.46
C GLN A 91 -9.98 0.81 5.98
N ALA A 92 -8.87 0.68 6.71
CA ALA A 92 -7.59 1.22 6.29
C ALA A 92 -7.14 0.66 4.92
N TYR A 93 -7.36 -0.63 4.66
CA TYR A 93 -7.09 -1.24 3.36
C TYR A 93 -7.97 -0.65 2.25
N ARG A 94 -9.25 -0.36 2.52
CA ARG A 94 -10.14 0.29 1.54
C ARG A 94 -9.74 1.72 1.24
N ASP A 95 -9.30 2.45 2.26
CA ASP A 95 -8.95 3.86 2.14
C ASP A 95 -7.59 4.07 1.46
N THR A 96 -6.64 3.15 1.67
CA THR A 96 -5.25 3.29 1.19
C THR A 96 -4.91 2.32 0.06
N GLY A 97 -5.67 1.25 -0.12
CA GLY A 97 -5.34 0.13 -1.02
C GLY A 97 -4.16 -0.74 -0.57
N VAL A 98 -3.60 -0.50 0.62
CA VAL A 98 -2.43 -1.20 1.13
C VAL A 98 -2.67 -1.67 2.56
N PHE A 99 -2.10 -2.83 2.90
CA PHE A 99 -2.13 -3.32 4.28
C PHE A 99 -1.24 -2.44 5.17
N ASN A 100 -1.81 -1.91 6.25
CA ASN A 100 -1.05 -1.25 7.32
C ASN A 100 -0.12 -2.25 8.03
N ASP A 101 0.73 -1.79 8.96
CA ASP A 101 1.76 -2.65 9.57
C ASP A 101 1.17 -3.87 10.29
N THR A 102 0.05 -3.72 11.00
CA THR A 102 -0.60 -4.83 11.73
C THR A 102 -1.24 -5.84 10.76
N ALA A 103 -1.89 -5.36 9.70
CA ALA A 103 -2.44 -6.19 8.64
C ALA A 103 -1.32 -6.90 7.85
N ARG A 104 -0.16 -6.24 7.67
CA ARG A 104 0.99 -6.81 6.97
C ARG A 104 1.55 -8.01 7.70
N GLU A 105 1.68 -7.96 9.02
CA GLU A 105 2.13 -9.11 9.82
C GLU A 105 1.20 -10.32 9.66
N LYS A 106 -0.11 -10.07 9.69
CA LYS A 106 -1.14 -11.11 9.46
C LYS A 106 -1.08 -11.67 8.04
N ALA A 107 -0.85 -10.81 7.05
CA ALA A 107 -0.68 -11.20 5.66
C ALA A 107 0.58 -12.08 5.47
N LEU A 108 1.70 -11.73 6.10
CA LEU A 108 2.93 -12.53 6.06
C LEU A 108 2.70 -13.91 6.70
N THR A 109 2.02 -13.95 7.86
CA THR A 109 1.63 -15.21 8.51
C THR A 109 0.73 -16.07 7.62
N ALA A 110 -0.15 -15.43 6.84
CA ALA A 110 -1.00 -16.12 5.88
C ALA A 110 -0.21 -16.68 4.69
N LEU A 111 0.80 -15.96 4.19
CA LEU A 111 1.69 -16.46 3.12
C LEU A 111 2.41 -17.74 3.56
N ASP A 112 2.96 -17.77 4.77
CA ASP A 112 3.65 -18.95 5.28
C ASP A 112 2.72 -20.15 5.39
N ALA A 113 1.52 -19.92 5.95
CA ALA A 113 0.53 -20.96 6.12
C ALA A 113 0.03 -21.53 4.77
N CYS A 114 0.01 -20.70 3.73
CA CYS A 114 -0.34 -21.10 2.38
C CYS A 114 0.86 -21.57 1.54
N LYS A 115 2.04 -21.71 2.16
CA LYS A 115 3.29 -22.17 1.54
C LYS A 115 3.71 -21.34 0.33
N LEU A 116 3.41 -20.05 0.35
CA LEU A 116 3.82 -19.10 -0.66
C LEU A 116 5.13 -18.42 -0.25
N PRO A 117 6.08 -18.20 -1.16
CA PRO A 117 7.30 -17.49 -0.82
C PRO A 117 7.00 -16.05 -0.44
N ARG A 118 7.70 -15.56 0.58
CA ARG A 118 7.55 -14.16 1.03
C ARG A 118 8.20 -13.22 0.01
N PRO A 119 7.52 -12.13 -0.40
CA PRO A 119 8.16 -11.05 -1.14
C PRO A 119 9.31 -10.47 -0.30
N GLN A 120 10.47 -10.24 -0.92
CA GLN A 120 11.50 -9.43 -0.30
C GLN A 120 11.06 -7.97 -0.44
N ILE A 121 10.68 -7.37 0.70
CA ILE A 121 10.25 -5.98 0.85
C ILE A 121 11.45 -5.07 1.12
#